data_AF-A0A1Q4HWV2-F1
#
_entry.id   AF-A0A1Q4HWV2-F1
#
_cell.length_a   1.000
_cell.length_b   1.000
_cell.length_c   1.000
_cell.angle_alpha   90.00
_cell.angle_beta   90.00
_cell.angle_gamma   90.00
#
_symmetry.space_group_name_H-M   'P 1'
#
loop_
_entity.id
_entity.type
_entity.pdbx_description
1 polymer ?
#
loop_
_entity_poly.entity_id
_entity_poly.type
_entity_poly.pdbx_seq_one_letter_code
_entity_poly.pdbx_strand_id
1 'polypeptide(L)'
;MSAPDSPALAGMSIGAVLELLRPDFPDVTISKIRFLEAEGLVTPQRAASGYRRFTAYDCARLRFILTAQRDHYLPLKVIRAQLDAQPDGELPPFGSPYAAPRLVSVAGVGENGTEPGAASDAAAVAPSSIRLSREDLLERSGVGENLLTALVKAGVITTGPGGFFDEHAVVILQCARALSEYGVEPRHLRAFRSAADRQSDLIAQIAGPIGKAGKTGARDRADDLAREVAALAITLHTSLIKSAVRDVLHR
;
A
#
# COMPACT_ATOMS: atom_id res chain seq x y z
N MET A 1 -52.48 7.65 4.42
CA MET A 1 -51.07 8.02 4.20
C MET A 1 -50.23 7.20 5.16
N SER A 2 -49.68 6.07 4.71
CA SER A 2 -48.64 5.35 5.45
C SER A 2 -47.41 5.32 4.56
N ALA A 3 -46.29 5.79 5.12
CA ALA A 3 -44.99 5.84 4.46
C ALA A 3 -44.58 4.45 3.93
N PRO A 4 -43.80 4.37 2.84
CA PRO A 4 -43.30 3.10 2.37
C PRO A 4 -42.26 2.57 3.38
N ASP A 5 -42.42 1.31 3.79
CA ASP A 5 -41.39 0.51 4.42
C ASP A 5 -40.10 0.62 3.59
N SER A 6 -39.08 1.29 4.13
CA SER A 6 -37.75 1.23 3.53
C SER A 6 -37.28 -0.23 3.60
N PRO A 7 -36.85 -0.83 2.47
CA PRO A 7 -36.39 -2.21 2.50
C PRO A 7 -35.16 -2.27 3.41
N ALA A 8 -35.18 -3.17 4.39
CA ALA A 8 -34.02 -3.50 5.19
C ALA A 8 -32.88 -3.85 4.21
N LEU A 9 -31.89 -2.96 4.08
CA LEU A 9 -30.70 -3.21 3.27
C LEU A 9 -30.15 -4.57 3.67
N ALA A 10 -30.23 -5.56 2.78
CA ALA A 10 -29.89 -6.94 3.05
C ALA A 10 -28.40 -7.04 3.36
N GLY A 11 -28.03 -6.85 4.63
CA GLY A 11 -26.64 -6.85 5.03
C GLY A 11 -26.02 -8.25 4.90
N MET A 12 -24.80 -8.29 4.41
CA MET A 12 -24.02 -9.49 4.14
C MET A 12 -23.37 -10.02 5.41
N SER A 13 -23.15 -11.34 5.47
CA SER A 13 -22.35 -11.96 6.53
C SER A 13 -20.86 -11.65 6.32
N ILE A 14 -20.06 -11.77 7.37
CA ILE A 14 -18.60 -11.57 7.27
C ILE A 14 -17.94 -12.54 6.27
N GLY A 15 -18.49 -13.76 6.12
CA GLY A 15 -18.02 -14.73 5.14
C GLY A 15 -18.33 -14.30 3.70
N ALA A 16 -19.54 -13.77 3.46
CA ALA A 16 -19.90 -13.24 2.14
C ALA A 16 -19.05 -12.01 1.77
N VAL A 17 -18.72 -11.15 2.74
CA VAL A 17 -17.78 -10.03 2.54
C VAL A 17 -16.38 -10.52 2.20
N LEU A 18 -15.88 -11.55 2.90
CA LEU A 18 -14.58 -12.15 2.61
C LEU A 18 -14.51 -12.64 1.16
N GLU A 19 -15.50 -13.40 0.70
CA GLU A 19 -15.54 -13.92 -0.67
C GLU A 19 -15.57 -12.79 -1.72
N LEU A 20 -16.20 -11.65 -1.42
CA LEU A 20 -16.20 -10.47 -2.30
C LEU A 20 -14.86 -9.72 -2.34
N LEU A 21 -14.05 -9.81 -1.29
CA LEU A 21 -12.76 -9.12 -1.18
C LEU A 21 -11.60 -9.99 -1.69
N ARG A 22 -11.71 -11.32 -1.57
CA ARG A 22 -10.64 -12.28 -1.88
C ARG A 22 -10.02 -12.15 -3.29
N PRO A 23 -10.79 -11.87 -4.37
CA PRO A 23 -10.22 -11.72 -5.71
C PRO A 23 -9.17 -10.60 -5.80
N ASP A 24 -9.40 -9.49 -5.10
CA ASP A 24 -8.50 -8.33 -5.10
C ASP A 24 -7.49 -8.39 -3.93
N PHE A 25 -7.83 -9.09 -2.86
CA PHE A 25 -7.05 -9.18 -1.62
C PHE A 25 -6.95 -10.65 -1.14
N PRO A 26 -6.09 -11.48 -1.76
CA PRO A 26 -6.03 -12.91 -1.47
C PRO A 26 -5.60 -13.21 -0.03
N ASP A 27 -4.84 -12.32 0.60
CA ASP A 27 -4.35 -12.46 1.98
C ASP A 27 -5.35 -11.99 3.05
N VAL A 28 -6.52 -11.48 2.65
CA VAL A 28 -7.51 -11.00 3.62
C VAL A 28 -8.17 -12.18 4.34
N THR A 29 -8.31 -12.06 5.66
CA THR A 29 -8.92 -13.09 6.50
C THR A 29 -10.09 -12.52 7.30
N ILE A 30 -10.95 -13.40 7.82
CA ILE A 30 -12.02 -13.02 8.76
C ILE A 30 -11.43 -12.27 9.97
N SER A 31 -10.29 -12.73 10.47
CA SER A 31 -9.57 -12.08 11.59
C SER A 31 -9.17 -10.65 11.25
N LYS A 32 -8.69 -10.40 10.02
CA LYS A 32 -8.36 -9.05 9.54
C LYS A 32 -9.59 -8.15 9.48
N ILE A 33 -10.71 -8.63 8.96
CA ILE A 33 -11.96 -7.84 8.88
C ILE A 33 -12.47 -7.50 10.29
N ARG A 34 -12.44 -8.46 11.23
CA ARG A 34 -12.82 -8.21 12.64
C ARG A 34 -11.88 -7.24 13.34
N PHE A 35 -10.60 -7.28 13.02
CA PHE A 35 -9.62 -6.34 13.55
C PHE A 35 -9.91 -4.91 13.07
N LEU A 36 -10.20 -4.70 11.78
CA LEU A 36 -10.58 -3.39 11.24
C LEU A 36 -11.88 -2.85 11.83
N GLU A 37 -12.83 -3.73 12.13
CA GLU A 37 -14.05 -3.40 12.90
C GLU A 37 -13.72 -3.01 14.35
N ALA A 38 -12.88 -3.79 15.04
CA ALA A 38 -12.52 -3.52 16.44
C ALA A 38 -11.75 -2.20 16.60
N GLU A 39 -10.92 -1.87 15.62
CA GLU A 39 -10.28 -0.56 15.51
C GLU A 39 -11.29 0.54 15.18
N GLY A 40 -12.52 0.23 14.74
CA GLY A 40 -13.57 1.20 14.46
C GLY A 40 -13.46 1.85 13.08
N LEU A 41 -12.71 1.25 12.16
CA LEU A 41 -12.67 1.71 10.77
C LEU A 41 -13.92 1.29 10.00
N VAL A 42 -14.67 0.30 10.47
CA VAL A 42 -15.93 -0.18 9.88
C VAL A 42 -16.90 -0.49 11.01
N THR A 43 -18.18 -0.14 10.83
CA THR A 43 -19.20 -0.22 11.88
C THR A 43 -20.43 -1.01 11.40
N PRO A 44 -20.30 -2.33 11.16
CA PRO A 44 -21.39 -3.15 10.67
C PRO A 44 -22.53 -3.21 11.69
N GLN A 45 -23.77 -3.19 11.21
CA GLN A 45 -24.95 -3.29 12.06
C GLN A 45 -25.06 -4.68 12.70
N ARG A 46 -25.64 -4.76 13.90
CA ARG A 46 -25.98 -6.04 14.53
C ARG A 46 -27.45 -6.36 14.26
N ALA A 47 -27.72 -7.55 13.75
CA ALA A 47 -29.09 -8.07 13.65
C ALA A 47 -29.66 -8.35 15.05
N ALA A 48 -30.99 -8.46 15.16
CA ALA A 48 -31.67 -8.88 16.40
C ALA A 48 -31.18 -10.25 16.93
N SER A 49 -30.60 -11.09 16.06
CA SER A 49 -29.96 -12.36 16.39
C SER A 49 -28.50 -12.25 16.86
N GLY A 50 -27.93 -11.04 16.94
CA GLY A 50 -26.57 -10.77 17.44
C GLY A 50 -25.45 -10.86 16.38
N TYR A 51 -25.74 -11.37 15.19
CA TYR A 51 -24.79 -11.47 14.08
C TYR A 51 -24.52 -10.12 13.41
N ARG A 52 -23.28 -9.95 12.91
CA ARG A 52 -22.85 -8.77 12.15
C ARG A 52 -23.43 -8.80 10.74
N ARG A 53 -23.98 -7.68 10.31
CA ARG A 53 -24.47 -7.44 8.96
C ARG A 53 -23.70 -6.27 8.36
N PHE A 54 -22.88 -6.58 7.37
CA PHE A 54 -22.11 -5.62 6.60
C PHE A 54 -22.95 -5.10 5.44
N THR A 55 -23.03 -3.79 5.31
CA THR A 55 -23.68 -3.14 4.17
C THR A 55 -22.75 -3.15 2.95
N ALA A 56 -23.30 -2.78 1.78
CA ALA A 56 -22.48 -2.53 0.60
C ALA A 56 -21.44 -1.42 0.85
N TYR A 57 -21.81 -0.41 1.64
CA TYR A 57 -20.92 0.66 2.05
C TYR A 57 -19.75 0.15 2.92
N ASP A 58 -20.03 -0.71 3.91
CA ASP A 58 -18.99 -1.33 4.73
C ASP A 58 -17.99 -2.13 3.88
N CYS A 59 -18.47 -2.83 2.85
CA CYS A 59 -17.63 -3.56 1.91
C CYS A 59 -16.76 -2.62 1.07
N ALA A 60 -17.33 -1.53 0.55
CA ALA A 60 -16.58 -0.52 -0.18
C ALA A 60 -15.51 0.16 0.70
N ARG A 61 -15.85 0.41 1.98
CA ARG A 61 -14.93 0.96 2.97
C ARG A 61 -13.80 -0.01 3.31
N LEU A 62 -14.09 -1.31 3.43
CA LEU A 62 -13.07 -2.36 3.57
C LEU A 62 -12.13 -2.41 2.36
N ARG A 63 -12.65 -2.34 1.13
CA ARG A 63 -11.79 -2.23 -0.06
C ARG A 63 -10.88 -1.01 0.01
N PHE A 64 -11.42 0.14 0.41
CA PHE A 64 -10.62 1.35 0.58
C PHE A 64 -9.50 1.16 1.61
N ILE A 65 -9.81 0.62 2.79
CA ILE A 65 -8.81 0.40 3.83
C ILE A 65 -7.74 -0.58 3.34
N LEU A 66 -8.13 -1.69 2.69
CA LEU A 66 -7.22 -2.73 2.25
C LEU A 66 -6.32 -2.26 1.10
N THR A 67 -6.84 -1.50 0.13
CA THR A 67 -6.04 -0.86 -0.92
C THR A 67 -5.07 0.17 -0.33
N ALA A 68 -5.54 1.03 0.59
CA ALA A 68 -4.69 2.01 1.26
C ALA A 68 -3.54 1.36 2.06
N GLN A 69 -3.78 0.17 2.63
CA GLN A 69 -2.74 -0.59 3.32
C GLN A 69 -1.80 -1.34 2.36
N ARG A 70 -2.33 -1.93 1.29
CA ARG A 70 -1.57 -2.74 0.32
C ARG A 70 -0.69 -1.88 -0.57
N ASP A 71 -1.26 -0.82 -1.14
CA ASP A 71 -0.63 -0.05 -2.23
C ASP A 71 0.07 1.22 -1.71
N HIS A 72 -0.37 1.74 -0.56
CA HIS A 72 0.09 3.01 -0.01
C HIS A 72 0.65 2.91 1.41
N TYR A 73 0.62 1.71 2.00
CA TYR A 73 1.15 1.43 3.35
C TYR A 73 0.67 2.43 4.42
N LEU A 74 -0.57 2.93 4.30
CA LEU A 74 -1.09 3.96 5.20
C LEU A 74 -1.42 3.37 6.59
N PRO A 75 -1.09 4.08 7.68
CA PRO A 75 -1.45 3.63 9.02
C PRO A 75 -2.95 3.84 9.28
N LEU A 76 -3.54 2.95 10.10
CA LEU A 76 -4.98 2.94 10.37
C LEU A 76 -5.53 4.27 10.90
N LYS A 77 -4.73 5.01 11.68
CA LYS A 77 -5.10 6.34 12.18
C LYS A 77 -5.26 7.37 11.06
N VAL A 78 -4.40 7.31 10.04
CA VAL A 78 -4.47 8.22 8.87
C VAL A 78 -5.62 7.82 7.96
N ILE A 79 -5.81 6.52 7.72
CA ILE A 79 -6.95 6.01 6.96
C ILE A 79 -8.26 6.43 7.63
N ARG A 80 -8.35 6.33 8.96
CA ARG A 80 -9.52 6.80 9.72
C ARG A 80 -9.75 8.30 9.53
N ALA A 81 -8.71 9.13 9.69
CA ALA A 81 -8.84 10.57 9.49
C ALA A 81 -9.31 10.94 8.07
N GLN A 82 -8.85 10.23 7.04
CA GLN A 82 -9.32 10.41 5.66
C GLN A 82 -10.80 10.03 5.52
N LEU A 83 -11.18 8.90 6.11
CA LEU A 83 -12.54 8.41 6.10
C LEU A 83 -13.52 9.28 6.91
N ASP A 84 -13.04 9.98 7.93
CA ASP A 84 -13.83 10.87 8.79
C ASP A 84 -13.94 12.30 8.23
N ALA A 85 -13.03 12.69 7.33
CA ALA A 85 -13.04 13.99 6.66
C ALA A 85 -14.13 14.13 5.59
N GLN A 86 -14.76 13.02 5.20
CA GLN A 86 -15.73 12.99 4.12
C GLN A 86 -17.17 13.13 4.64
N PRO A 87 -17.93 14.12 4.14
CA PRO A 87 -19.34 14.28 4.52
C PRO A 87 -20.19 13.10 4.03
N ASP A 88 -21.27 12.80 4.76
CA ASP A 88 -22.35 11.86 4.38
C ASP A 88 -21.94 10.43 4.02
N GLY A 89 -20.84 9.91 4.58
CA GLY A 89 -20.43 8.53 4.33
C GLY A 89 -19.98 8.31 2.89
N GLU A 90 -19.45 9.33 2.24
CA GLU A 90 -18.69 9.14 1.01
C GLU A 90 -17.32 8.54 1.32
N LEU A 91 -16.80 7.72 0.40
CA LEU A 91 -15.42 7.27 0.48
C LEU A 91 -14.52 8.34 -0.13
N PRO A 92 -13.35 8.62 0.47
CA PRO A 92 -12.37 9.48 -0.15
C PRO A 92 -12.07 8.95 -1.56
N PRO A 93 -12.00 9.81 -2.58
CA PRO A 93 -11.51 9.37 -3.87
C PRO A 93 -10.12 8.78 -3.63
N PHE A 94 -9.88 7.55 -4.10
CA PHE A 94 -8.51 7.13 -4.30
C PHE A 94 -7.91 8.13 -5.26
N GLY A 95 -7.01 8.98 -4.75
CA GLY A 95 -6.20 9.86 -5.55
C GLY A 95 -5.27 8.99 -6.39
N SER A 96 -5.79 8.39 -7.45
CA SER A 96 -4.99 8.08 -8.60
C SER A 96 -4.72 9.41 -9.30
N PRO A 97 -3.47 9.86 -9.45
CA PRO A 97 -3.14 10.89 -10.43
C PRO A 97 -3.37 10.40 -11.87
N TYR A 98 -3.78 9.15 -12.08
CA TYR A 98 -4.14 8.58 -13.36
C TYR A 98 -5.65 8.35 -13.46
N ALA A 99 -6.28 9.02 -14.42
CA ALA A 99 -7.59 8.63 -14.92
C ALA A 99 -7.58 7.13 -15.26
N ALA A 100 -8.61 6.40 -14.82
CA ALA A 100 -8.76 4.98 -15.12
C ALA A 100 -8.73 4.75 -16.64
N PRO A 101 -7.90 3.83 -17.17
CA PRO A 101 -7.91 3.52 -18.59
C PRO A 101 -9.22 2.80 -18.96
N ARG A 102 -9.89 3.32 -19.99
CA ARG A 102 -11.08 2.71 -20.59
C ARG A 102 -10.65 1.50 -21.40
N LEU A 103 -11.07 0.30 -20.99
CA LEU A 103 -10.79 -0.95 -21.70
C LEU A 103 -11.55 -1.00 -23.04
N VAL A 104 -10.82 -1.30 -24.12
CA VAL A 104 -11.38 -1.79 -25.38
C VAL A 104 -11.20 -3.31 -25.38
N SER A 105 -12.30 -4.04 -25.48
CA SER A 105 -12.31 -5.50 -25.54
C SER A 105 -11.73 -5.97 -26.88
N VAL A 106 -10.70 -6.83 -26.83
CA VAL A 106 -10.35 -7.70 -27.95
C VAL A 106 -10.65 -9.13 -27.51
N ALA A 107 -11.54 -9.78 -28.24
CA ALA A 107 -11.97 -11.16 -28.01
C ALA A 107 -11.13 -12.15 -28.84
N GLY A 108 -10.73 -13.25 -28.17
CA GLY A 108 -10.45 -14.57 -28.76
C GLY A 108 -9.02 -14.83 -29.25
N VAL A 109 -8.42 -16.04 -29.20
CA VAL A 109 -8.82 -17.42 -28.84
C VAL A 109 -7.53 -18.26 -28.67
N GLY A 110 -7.55 -19.29 -27.81
CA GLY A 110 -6.74 -20.54 -27.94
C GLY A 110 -5.77 -20.80 -26.79
N GLU A 111 -6.13 -21.52 -25.72
CA GLU A 111 -6.19 -23.00 -25.53
C GLU A 111 -4.84 -23.74 -25.51
N ASN A 112 -4.57 -24.33 -24.33
CA ASN A 112 -3.72 -25.47 -23.94
C ASN A 112 -2.93 -25.08 -22.67
N GLY A 113 -3.08 -25.68 -21.49
CA GLY A 113 -3.40 -27.07 -21.14
C GLY A 113 -2.19 -27.63 -20.38
N THR A 114 -2.42 -28.16 -19.16
CA THR A 114 -1.53 -29.02 -18.33
C THR A 114 -0.91 -28.38 -17.08
N GLU A 115 -1.57 -28.61 -15.93
CA GLU A 115 -0.92 -28.91 -14.63
C GLU A 115 -0.47 -30.39 -14.64
N PRO A 116 0.60 -30.85 -13.93
CA PRO A 116 0.58 -30.95 -12.45
C PRO A 116 1.95 -30.92 -11.72
N GLY A 117 1.93 -30.72 -10.38
CA GLY A 117 3.02 -31.22 -9.53
C GLY A 117 3.23 -30.49 -8.20
N ALA A 118 2.70 -31.07 -7.11
CA ALA A 118 3.00 -30.68 -5.74
C ALA A 118 4.43 -31.09 -5.32
N ALA A 119 5.16 -30.15 -4.71
CA ALA A 119 6.24 -30.45 -3.77
C ALA A 119 6.35 -29.31 -2.76
N SER A 120 6.19 -29.66 -1.49
CA SER A 120 6.44 -28.82 -0.33
C SER A 120 7.92 -28.42 -0.27
N ASP A 121 8.20 -27.13 -0.08
CA ASP A 121 9.35 -26.75 0.74
C ASP A 121 9.06 -25.48 1.54
N ALA A 122 9.25 -25.61 2.85
CA ALA A 122 9.09 -24.55 3.81
C ALA A 122 10.30 -23.63 3.73
N ALA A 123 10.17 -22.50 3.01
CA ALA A 123 11.18 -21.46 3.01
C ALA A 123 10.55 -20.07 2.92
N ALA A 124 10.75 -19.31 4.01
CA ALA A 124 10.68 -17.85 4.10
C ALA A 124 9.33 -17.17 3.83
N VAL A 125 8.54 -17.02 4.90
CA VAL A 125 7.53 -15.95 5.02
C VAL A 125 8.27 -14.62 5.15
N ALA A 126 8.64 -14.04 4.03
CA ALA A 126 8.75 -12.60 3.85
C ALA A 126 7.77 -12.26 2.71
N PRO A 127 7.07 -11.12 2.74
CA PRO A 127 6.34 -10.68 1.55
C PRO A 127 7.34 -10.72 0.40
N SER A 128 7.00 -11.40 -0.69
CA SER A 128 7.91 -11.59 -1.82
C SER A 128 8.19 -10.21 -2.41
N SER A 129 9.23 -9.54 -1.91
CA SER A 129 9.72 -8.31 -2.51
C SER A 129 10.10 -8.66 -3.93
N ILE A 130 9.41 -8.07 -4.88
CA ILE A 130 9.63 -8.36 -6.29
C ILE A 130 11.08 -8.01 -6.58
N ARG A 131 11.88 -9.02 -6.91
CA ARG A 131 13.27 -8.85 -7.32
C ARG A 131 13.29 -8.61 -8.81
N LEU A 132 13.69 -7.42 -9.20
CA LEU A 132 13.75 -6.98 -10.58
C LEU A 132 15.19 -7.03 -11.08
N SER A 133 15.38 -7.62 -12.27
CA SER A 133 16.61 -7.44 -13.03
C SER A 133 16.74 -5.98 -13.50
N ARG A 134 17.90 -5.62 -14.06
CA ARG A 134 18.08 -4.30 -14.66
C ARG A 134 17.13 -4.12 -15.85
N GLU A 135 17.00 -5.16 -16.66
CA GLU A 135 16.15 -5.21 -17.84
C GLU A 135 14.68 -5.02 -17.45
N ASP A 136 14.20 -5.77 -16.45
CA ASP A 136 12.81 -5.64 -15.96
C ASP A 136 12.52 -4.24 -15.41
N LEU A 137 13.48 -3.64 -14.71
CA LEU A 137 13.32 -2.28 -14.18
C LEU A 137 13.18 -1.25 -15.31
N LEU A 138 13.98 -1.36 -16.38
CA LEU A 138 13.90 -0.46 -17.53
C LEU A 138 12.58 -0.64 -18.28
N GLU A 139 12.15 -1.88 -18.50
CA GLU A 139 10.88 -2.20 -19.15
C GLU A 139 9.69 -1.64 -18.36
N ARG A 140 9.60 -1.95 -17.06
CA ARG A 140 8.49 -1.50 -16.21
C ARG A 140 8.47 0.01 -15.99
N SER A 141 9.63 0.64 -15.89
CA SER A 141 9.72 2.09 -15.69
C SER A 141 9.48 2.88 -16.99
N GLY A 142 9.76 2.28 -18.15
CA GLY A 142 9.76 2.99 -19.44
C GLY A 142 10.84 4.06 -19.53
N VAL A 143 11.94 3.93 -18.78
CA VAL A 143 13.02 4.92 -18.69
C VAL A 143 14.29 4.40 -19.38
N GLY A 144 15.08 5.30 -19.96
CA GLY A 144 16.34 4.94 -20.63
C GLY A 144 17.47 4.55 -19.66
N GLU A 145 18.33 3.63 -20.11
CA GLU A 145 19.44 3.06 -19.32
C GLU A 145 20.43 4.10 -18.79
N ASN A 146 20.66 5.17 -19.55
CA ASN A 146 21.57 6.25 -19.15
C ASN A 146 21.15 6.90 -17.83
N LEU A 147 19.84 7.11 -17.61
CA LEU A 147 19.33 7.73 -16.40
C LEU A 147 19.46 6.78 -15.20
N LEU A 148 19.11 5.50 -15.38
CA LEU A 148 19.30 4.48 -14.34
C LEU A 148 20.78 4.39 -13.92
N THR A 149 21.70 4.34 -14.88
CA THR A 149 23.14 4.29 -14.62
C THR A 149 23.61 5.53 -13.85
N ALA A 150 23.13 6.72 -14.22
CA ALA A 150 23.45 7.95 -13.52
C ALA A 150 22.90 7.97 -12.07
N LEU A 151 21.68 7.46 -11.85
CA LEU A 151 21.07 7.37 -10.52
C LEU A 151 21.77 6.36 -9.62
N VAL A 152 22.18 5.21 -10.15
CA VAL A 152 22.97 4.22 -9.41
C VAL A 152 24.34 4.80 -9.06
N LYS A 153 25.03 5.44 -10.02
CA LYS A 153 26.32 6.10 -9.77
C LYS A 153 26.21 7.24 -8.74
N ALA A 154 25.10 7.98 -8.75
CA ALA A 154 24.83 9.03 -7.78
C ALA A 154 24.48 8.46 -6.38
N GLY A 155 24.17 7.16 -6.27
CA GLY A 155 23.76 6.49 -5.04
C GLY A 155 22.28 6.67 -4.71
N VAL A 156 21.48 7.23 -5.62
CA VAL A 156 20.04 7.50 -5.40
C VAL A 156 19.26 6.19 -5.41
N ILE A 157 19.50 5.35 -6.42
CA ILE A 157 19.00 3.98 -6.50
C ILE A 157 20.14 3.04 -6.11
N THR A 158 19.84 2.05 -5.27
CA THR A 158 20.79 1.00 -4.85
C THR A 158 20.18 -0.36 -5.10
N THR A 159 21.01 -1.33 -5.47
CA THR A 159 20.60 -2.73 -5.56
C THR A 159 20.52 -3.35 -4.17
N GLY A 160 19.52 -4.20 -3.96
CA GLY A 160 19.41 -5.03 -2.76
C GLY A 160 20.39 -6.23 -2.78
N PRO A 161 20.23 -7.15 -1.82
CA PRO A 161 21.01 -8.39 -1.77
C PRO A 161 20.91 -9.17 -3.09
N GLY A 162 22.04 -9.61 -3.64
CA GLY A 162 22.10 -10.35 -4.90
C GLY A 162 22.06 -9.48 -6.17
N GLY A 163 22.14 -8.15 -6.06
CA GLY A 163 22.25 -7.26 -7.22
C GLY A 163 20.92 -6.93 -7.90
N PHE A 164 19.80 -7.35 -7.33
CA PHE A 164 18.45 -7.05 -7.84
C PHE A 164 17.92 -5.71 -7.33
N PHE A 165 17.01 -5.11 -8.09
CA PHE A 165 16.22 -3.95 -7.67
C PHE A 165 14.91 -4.40 -7.03
N ASP A 166 14.32 -3.53 -6.23
CA ASP A 166 12.97 -3.73 -5.70
C ASP A 166 11.92 -3.00 -6.56
N GLU A 167 10.66 -3.20 -6.22
CA GLU A 167 9.52 -2.51 -6.84
C GLU A 167 9.56 -0.99 -6.67
N HIS A 168 10.15 -0.48 -5.58
CA HIS A 168 10.24 0.95 -5.32
C HIS A 168 11.21 1.64 -6.29
N ALA A 169 12.23 0.93 -6.79
CA ALA A 169 13.16 1.43 -7.80
C ALA A 169 12.43 1.88 -9.08
N VAL A 170 11.32 1.23 -9.46
CA VAL A 170 10.51 1.63 -10.63
C VAL A 170 9.97 3.05 -10.44
N VAL A 171 9.35 3.30 -9.28
CA VAL A 171 8.74 4.60 -8.96
C VAL A 171 9.82 5.69 -8.82
N ILE A 172 10.94 5.38 -8.16
CA ILE A 172 12.06 6.31 -8.02
C ILE A 172 12.59 6.72 -9.40
N LEU A 173 12.75 5.75 -10.31
CA LEU A 173 13.27 5.98 -11.65
C LEU A 173 12.31 6.81 -12.52
N GLN A 174 11.00 6.55 -12.43
CA GLN A 174 9.96 7.34 -13.11
C GLN A 174 9.91 8.78 -12.59
N CYS A 175 9.93 8.98 -11.27
CA CYS A 175 9.97 10.31 -10.67
C CYS A 175 11.24 11.07 -11.05
N ALA A 176 12.40 10.42 -11.06
CA ALA A 176 13.65 11.03 -11.46
C ALA A 176 13.64 11.45 -12.95
N ARG A 177 13.01 10.65 -13.83
CA ARG A 177 12.78 11.05 -15.23
C ARG A 177 11.93 12.31 -15.30
N ALA A 178 10.78 12.34 -14.64
CA ALA A 178 9.90 13.51 -14.65
C ALA A 178 10.62 14.76 -14.11
N LEU A 179 11.38 14.63 -13.03
CA LEU A 179 12.19 15.72 -12.46
C LEU A 179 13.29 16.21 -13.43
N SER A 180 13.86 15.33 -14.25
CA SER A 180 14.88 15.71 -15.23
C SER A 180 14.34 16.61 -16.34
N GLU A 181 13.04 16.55 -16.65
CA GLU A 181 12.37 17.47 -17.58
C GLU A 181 12.38 18.92 -17.08
N TYR A 182 12.55 19.12 -15.77
CA TYR A 182 12.71 20.42 -15.11
C TYR A 182 14.18 20.77 -14.81
N GLY A 183 15.15 20.04 -15.40
CA GLY A 183 16.57 20.27 -15.19
C GLY A 183 17.15 19.70 -13.88
N VAL A 184 16.37 18.90 -13.14
CA VAL A 184 16.86 18.26 -11.91
C VAL A 184 17.64 17.00 -12.25
N GLU A 185 18.96 17.11 -12.19
CA GLU A 185 19.87 15.99 -12.41
C GLU A 185 20.00 15.02 -11.21
N PRO A 186 20.42 13.76 -11.43
CA PRO A 186 20.64 12.76 -10.37
C PRO A 186 21.51 13.23 -9.19
N ARG A 187 22.48 14.12 -9.44
CA ARG A 187 23.33 14.67 -8.37
C ARG A 187 22.54 15.49 -7.34
N HIS A 188 21.48 16.17 -7.77
CA HIS A 188 20.60 16.96 -6.90
C HIS A 188 19.71 16.06 -6.03
N LEU A 189 19.46 14.83 -6.49
CA LEU A 189 18.63 13.86 -5.78
C LEU A 189 19.34 13.20 -4.57
N ARG A 190 20.67 13.37 -4.46
CA ARG A 190 21.46 12.83 -3.33
C ARG A 190 20.97 13.32 -1.98
N ALA A 191 20.52 14.58 -1.89
CA ALA A 191 20.00 15.14 -0.64
C ALA A 191 18.72 14.42 -0.18
N PHE A 192 17.83 14.05 -1.12
CA PHE A 192 16.63 13.27 -0.82
C PHE A 192 17.00 11.86 -0.36
N ARG A 193 17.95 11.20 -1.03
CA ARG A 193 18.45 9.89 -0.62
C ARG A 193 19.00 9.91 0.81
N SER A 194 19.90 10.87 1.11
CA SER A 194 20.47 10.99 2.45
C SER A 194 19.43 11.29 3.53
N ALA A 195 18.35 12.00 3.19
CA ALA A 195 17.24 12.22 4.11
C ALA A 195 16.45 10.91 4.38
N ALA A 196 16.19 10.12 3.33
CA ALA A 196 15.51 8.82 3.44
C ALA A 196 16.34 7.80 4.24
N ASP A 197 17.66 7.76 4.04
CA ASP A 197 18.56 6.88 4.80
C ASP A 197 18.49 7.21 6.30
N ARG A 198 18.59 8.50 6.67
CA ARG A 198 18.46 8.95 8.07
C ARG A 198 17.11 8.59 8.70
N GLN A 199 16.02 8.63 7.92
CA GLN A 199 14.70 8.23 8.40
C GLN A 199 14.62 6.72 8.62
N SER A 200 15.20 5.94 7.71
CA SER A 200 15.31 4.48 7.83
C SER A 200 16.09 4.07 9.08
N ASP A 201 17.22 4.76 9.36
CA ASP A 201 18.04 4.52 10.55
C ASP A 201 17.26 4.76 11.85
N LEU A 202 16.45 5.83 11.91
CA LEU A 202 15.60 6.13 13.06
C LEU A 202 14.56 5.03 13.28
N ILE A 203 13.91 4.55 12.21
CA ILE A 203 12.93 3.46 12.28
C ILE A 203 13.62 2.19 12.80
N ALA A 204 14.80 1.85 12.27
CA ALA A 204 15.58 0.70 12.69
C ALA A 204 16.00 0.79 14.17
N GLN A 205 16.35 1.99 14.66
CA GLN A 205 16.70 2.22 16.06
C GLN A 205 15.51 1.98 17.00
N ILE A 206 14.29 2.31 16.59
CA ILE A 206 13.08 2.11 17.39
C ILE A 206 12.64 0.64 17.38
N ALA A 207 12.68 -0.02 16.22
CA ALA A 207 12.26 -1.42 16.09
C ALA A 207 13.31 -2.43 16.62
N GLY A 208 14.59 -2.09 16.53
CA GLY A 208 15.72 -2.99 16.81
C GLY A 208 15.72 -3.65 18.20
N PRO A 209 15.42 -2.94 19.30
CA PRO A 209 15.38 -3.52 20.65
C PRO A 209 14.31 -4.62 20.82
N ILE A 210 13.16 -4.50 20.14
CA ILE A 210 12.03 -5.44 20.30
C ILE A 210 12.34 -6.78 19.63
N GLY A 211 12.99 -6.76 18.46
CA GLY A 211 13.36 -7.98 17.73
C GLY A 211 14.38 -8.85 18.45
N LYS A 212 15.21 -8.25 19.34
CA LYS A 212 16.24 -8.96 20.13
C LYS A 212 15.70 -9.67 21.37
N ALA A 213 14.44 -9.46 21.76
CA ALA A 213 13.91 -9.91 23.04
C ALA A 213 13.67 -11.44 23.17
N GLY A 214 14.11 -12.28 22.21
CA GLY A 214 14.22 -13.74 22.33
C GLY A 214 12.94 -14.55 22.53
N LYS A 215 11.77 -13.90 22.69
CA LYS A 215 10.47 -14.56 22.87
C LYS A 215 9.84 -14.89 21.53
N THR A 216 9.09 -15.99 21.46
CA THR A 216 8.23 -16.33 20.32
C THR A 216 7.31 -15.14 19.99
N GLY A 217 7.25 -14.71 18.73
CA GLY A 217 6.50 -13.53 18.28
C GLY A 217 7.17 -12.16 18.55
N ALA A 218 8.42 -12.12 19.02
CA ALA A 218 9.16 -10.85 19.17
C ALA A 218 9.53 -10.21 17.83
N ARG A 219 9.77 -11.03 16.79
CA ARG A 219 10.04 -10.54 15.42
C ARG A 219 8.79 -9.91 14.80
N ASP A 220 7.67 -10.61 14.83
CA ASP A 220 6.40 -10.10 14.29
C ASP A 220 6.00 -8.76 14.93
N ARG A 221 6.14 -8.65 16.26
CA ARG A 221 5.89 -7.38 16.97
C ARG A 221 6.89 -6.28 16.63
N ALA A 222 8.15 -6.63 16.37
CA ALA A 222 9.15 -5.66 15.95
C ALA A 222 8.86 -5.16 14.53
N ASP A 223 8.44 -6.05 13.63
CA ASP A 223 8.05 -5.72 12.26
C ASP A 223 6.79 -4.86 12.22
N ASP A 224 5.78 -5.19 13.04
CA ASP A 224 4.56 -4.38 13.16
C ASP A 224 4.87 -2.98 13.68
N LEU A 225 5.70 -2.86 14.72
CA LEU A 225 6.14 -1.55 15.22
C LEU A 225 6.97 -0.79 14.16
N ALA A 226 7.89 -1.47 13.48
CA ALA A 226 8.68 -0.86 12.41
C ALA A 226 7.77 -0.27 11.32
N ARG A 227 6.75 -1.02 10.91
CA ARG A 227 5.74 -0.55 9.95
C ARG A 227 4.95 0.64 10.47
N GLU A 228 4.50 0.61 11.72
CA GLU A 228 3.76 1.73 12.32
C GLU A 228 4.62 3.01 12.37
N VAL A 229 5.86 2.89 12.86
CA VAL A 229 6.81 4.00 12.96
C VAL A 229 7.18 4.54 11.58
N ALA A 230 7.43 3.67 10.60
CA ALA A 230 7.71 4.06 9.23
C ALA A 230 6.55 4.87 8.63
N ALA A 231 5.32 4.40 8.81
CA ALA A 231 4.13 5.06 8.28
C ALA A 231 3.89 6.44 8.93
N LEU A 232 4.15 6.57 10.24
CA LEU A 232 4.12 7.86 10.94
C LEU A 232 5.25 8.80 10.46
N ALA A 233 6.46 8.29 10.28
CA ALA A 233 7.60 9.07 9.80
C ALA A 233 7.37 9.61 8.37
N ILE A 234 6.82 8.79 7.48
CA ILE A 234 6.44 9.18 6.11
C ILE A 234 5.36 10.29 6.15
N THR A 235 4.35 10.13 7.00
CA THR A 235 3.26 11.11 7.17
C THR A 235 3.80 12.45 7.68
N LEU A 236 4.67 12.42 8.70
CA LEU A 236 5.34 13.60 9.25
C LEU A 236 6.19 14.29 8.19
N HIS A 237 7.04 13.55 7.48
CA HIS A 237 7.94 14.09 6.47
C HIS A 237 7.18 14.76 5.33
N THR A 238 6.14 14.09 4.82
CA THR A 238 5.28 14.64 3.76
C THR A 238 4.63 15.95 4.22
N SER A 239 4.15 16.00 5.47
CA SER A 239 3.52 17.19 6.03
C SER A 239 4.51 18.35 6.21
N LEU A 240 5.73 18.06 6.67
CA LEU A 240 6.80 19.06 6.79
C LEU A 240 7.19 19.64 5.43
N ILE A 241 7.34 18.80 4.39
CA ILE A 241 7.63 19.25 3.03
C ILE A 241 6.49 20.15 2.52
N LYS A 242 5.24 19.70 2.65
CA LYS A 242 4.08 20.48 2.20
C LYS A 242 4.02 21.86 2.88
N SER A 243 4.26 21.92 4.20
CA SER A 243 4.31 23.19 4.93
C SER A 243 5.45 24.08 4.44
N ALA A 244 6.66 23.54 4.31
CA ALA A 244 7.83 24.33 3.87
C ALA A 244 7.68 24.86 2.44
N VAL A 245 7.17 24.04 1.52
CA VAL A 245 6.89 24.48 0.14
C VAL A 245 5.84 25.57 0.11
N ARG A 246 4.75 25.41 0.87
CA ARG A 246 3.72 26.45 1.03
C ARG A 246 4.34 27.77 1.50
N ASP A 247 5.20 27.72 2.52
CA ASP A 247 5.84 28.93 3.07
C ASP A 247 6.81 29.61 2.09
N VAL A 248 7.43 28.85 1.18
CA VAL A 248 8.31 29.39 0.12
C VAL A 248 7.50 30.02 -1.01
N LEU A 249 6.35 29.42 -1.38
CA LEU A 249 5.51 29.89 -2.48
C LEU A 249 4.56 31.04 -2.11
N HIS A 250 4.28 31.25 -0.83
CA HIS A 250 3.49 32.38 -0.34
C HIS A 250 4.35 33.54 0.22
N ARG A 251 5.65 33.54 -0.06
CA ARG A 251 6.51 34.73 0.07
C ARG A 251 6.59 35.45 -1.26
#